data_AF-A0A248YK66-F1
#
_entry.id   AF-A0A248YK66-F1
#
_cell.length_a   1.000
_cell.length_b   1.000
_cell.length_c   1.000
_cell.angle_alpha   90.00
_cell.angle_beta   90.00
_cell.angle_gamma   90.00
#
_symmetry.space_group_name_H-M   'P 1'
#
loop_
_entity.id
_entity.type
_entity.pdbx_description
1 polymer ?
#
loop_
_entity_poly.entity_id
_entity_poly.type
_entity_poly.pdbx_seq_one_letter_code
_entity_poly.pdbx_strand_id
1 'polypeptide(L)' 'MQRLYLPDGNWVSADEAATRAANRNTDQFADPIPPGERLLVPLVFPTTGTTRPTAVELRSSVFSAGARVDLT' A
#
# COMPACT_ATOMS: atom_id res chain seq x y z
N MET A 1 7.59 -2.36 -1.35
CA MET A 1 6.23 -2.52 -1.94
C MET A 1 5.27 -2.78 -0.80
N GLN A 2 4.21 -1.98 -0.68
CA GLN A 2 3.26 -2.07 0.45
C GLN A 2 2.20 -3.13 0.17
N ARG A 3 1.79 -3.85 1.22
CA ARG A 3 0.83 -4.95 1.10
C ARG A 3 -0.19 -4.92 2.23
N LEU A 4 -1.39 -5.38 1.91
CA LEU A 4 -2.50 -5.49 2.86
C LEU A 4 -2.74 -6.96 3.20
N TYR A 5 -2.89 -7.27 4.49
CA TYR A 5 -3.23 -8.61 4.95
C TYR A 5 -4.74 -8.79 4.90
N LEU A 6 -5.19 -9.76 4.10
CA LEU A 6 -6.58 -10.11 3.97
C LEU A 6 -6.97 -11.18 5.01
N PRO A 7 -8.24 -11.22 5.43
CA PRO A 7 -8.72 -12.18 6.43
C PRO A 7 -8.65 -13.66 6.01
N ASP A 8 -8.51 -13.94 4.72
CA ASP A 8 -8.32 -15.28 4.16
C ASP A 8 -6.85 -15.79 4.28
N GLY A 9 -5.97 -14.99 4.89
CA GLY A 9 -4.56 -15.30 5.07
C GLY A 9 -3.67 -14.85 3.91
N ASN A 10 -4.25 -14.22 2.87
CA ASN A 10 -3.51 -13.74 1.71
C ASN A 10 -2.99 -12.32 1.88
N TRP A 11 -2.00 -11.99 1.06
CA TRP A 11 -1.42 -10.66 1.00
C TRP A 11 -1.62 -10.06 -0.38
N VAL A 12 -2.27 -8.91 -0.45
CA VAL A 12 -2.48 -8.19 -1.72
C VAL A 12 -1.62 -6.94 -1.80
N SER A 13 -1.10 -6.65 -2.98
CA SER A 13 -0.39 -5.39 -3.26
C SER A 13 -1.39 -4.26 -3.52
N ALA A 14 -0.90 -3.01 -3.47
CA ALA A 14 -1.70 -1.87 -3.89
C ALA A 14 -2.14 -2.01 -5.35
N ASP A 15 -3.38 -1.62 -5.66
CA ASP A 15 -3.86 -1.44 -7.01
C ASP A 15 -3.28 -0.14 -7.56
N GLU A 16 -2.35 -0.23 -8.50
CA GLU A 16 -1.67 0.95 -9.04
C GLU A 16 -2.62 1.89 -9.77
N ALA A 17 -3.55 1.35 -10.57
CA ALA A 17 -4.47 2.17 -11.36
C ALA A 17 -5.44 2.92 -10.43
N ALA A 18 -6.02 2.23 -9.45
CA ALA A 18 -6.89 2.85 -8.47
C ALA A 18 -6.13 3.82 -7.55
N THR A 19 -4.87 3.52 -7.23
CA THR A 19 -3.99 4.42 -6.48
C THR A 19 -3.72 5.69 -7.28
N ARG A 20 -3.38 5.61 -8.57
CA ARG A 20 -3.22 6.80 -9.43
C ARG A 20 -4.50 7.63 -9.49
N ALA A 21 -5.65 6.98 -9.67
CA ALA A 21 -6.94 7.66 -9.68
C ALA A 21 -7.21 8.42 -8.37
N ALA A 22 -6.91 7.81 -7.21
CA ALA A 22 -7.00 8.46 -5.90
C ALA A 22 -6.00 9.62 -5.70
N ASN A 23 -4.92 9.65 -6.50
CA ASN A 23 -3.85 10.65 -6.47
C ASN A 23 -3.93 11.63 -7.65
N ARG A 24 -5.13 12.03 -8.07
CA ARG A 24 -5.36 13.00 -9.17
C ARG A 24 -4.69 12.56 -10.48
N ASN A 25 -4.66 11.25 -10.75
CA ASN A 25 -4.00 10.63 -11.90
C ASN A 25 -2.49 10.87 -11.98
N THR A 26 -1.85 11.17 -10.84
CA THR A 26 -0.38 11.28 -10.76
C THR A 26 0.21 9.90 -10.42
N ASP A 27 1.25 9.50 -11.15
CA ASP A 27 1.94 8.23 -10.90
C ASP A 27 2.96 8.35 -9.76
N GLN A 28 2.53 7.92 -8.56
CA GLN A 28 3.36 7.95 -7.36
C GLN A 28 4.46 6.86 -7.35
N PHE A 29 4.47 5.97 -8.35
CA PHE A 29 5.44 4.88 -8.46
C PHE A 29 6.50 5.14 -9.52
N ALA A 30 6.32 6.17 -10.36
CA ALA A 30 7.22 6.47 -11.47
C ALA A 30 8.53 7.16 -11.01
N ASP A 31 8.43 8.10 -10.06
CA ASP A 31 9.56 8.95 -9.68
C ASP A 31 9.98 8.79 -8.21
N PRO A 32 11.29 8.80 -7.91
CA PRO A 32 11.78 8.83 -6.53
C PRO A 32 11.48 10.17 -5.86
N ILE A 33 11.17 10.14 -4.56
CA ILE A 33 10.97 11.35 -3.75
C ILE A 33 12.34 12.04 -3.54
N PRO A 34 12.46 13.35 -3.80
CA PRO A 34 13.70 14.09 -3.55
C PRO A 34 14.17 13.98 -2.09
N PRO A 35 15.49 13.98 -1.84
CA PRO A 35 16.03 13.95 -0.48
C PRO A 35 15.51 15.12 0.38
N GLY A 36 15.06 14.80 1.60
CA GLY A 36 14.56 15.80 2.55
C GLY A 36 13.07 16.15 2.39
N GLU A 37 12.43 15.68 1.32
CA GLU A 37 11.00 15.85 1.11
C GLU A 37 10.18 14.73 1.74
N ARG A 38 8.89 15.01 1.95
CA ARG A 38 7.91 14.04 2.42
C ARG A 38 6.75 14.00 1.44
N LEU A 39 6.29 12.80 1.13
CA LEU A 39 5.14 12.57 0.27
C LEU A 39 4.01 11.91 1.07
N LEU A 40 2.79 12.42 0.91
CA LEU A 40 1.58 11.81 1.43
C LEU A 40 0.80 11.19 0.27
N VAL A 41 0.66 9.87 0.27
CA VAL A 41 -0.02 9.12 -0.80
C VAL A 41 -1.14 8.26 -0.19
N PRO A 42 -2.40 8.49 -0.57
CA PRO A 42 -3.44 7.48 -0.43
C PRO A 42 -3.08 6.23 -1.25
N LEU A 43 -3.00 5.07 -0.61
CA LEU A 43 -2.83 3.78 -1.28
C LEU A 43 -4.18 3.06 -1.35
N VAL A 44 -4.49 2.51 -2.51
CA VAL A 44 -5.72 1.72 -2.71
C VAL A 44 -5.35 0.25 -2.81
N PHE A 45 -6.05 -0.60 -2.07
CA PHE A 45 -5.86 -2.04 -2.10
C PHE A 45 -7.16 -2.73 -2.52
N PRO A 46 -7.10 -3.78 -3.34
CA PRO A 46 -8.28 -4.56 -3.67
C PRO A 46 -8.68 -5.39 -2.44
N THR A 47 -9.83 -5.09 -1.85
CA THR A 47 -10.43 -5.94 -0.80
C THR A 47 -11.51 -6.80 -1.44
N THR A 48 -11.32 -8.12 -1.45
CA THR A 48 -12.34 -9.06 -1.88
C THR A 48 -13.18 -9.49 -0.66
N GLY A 49 -14.51 -9.46 -0.80
CA GLY A 49 -15.44 -9.89 0.24
C GLY A 49 -15.86 -8.81 1.25
N THR A 50 -16.61 -9.21 2.27
CA THR A 50 -17.19 -8.33 3.30
C THR A 50 -16.33 -8.19 4.56
N THR A 51 -15.31 -9.04 4.71
CA THR A 51 -14.47 -9.07 5.91
C THR A 51 -13.42 -7.95 5.86
N ARG A 52 -13.36 -7.15 6.92
CA ARG A 52 -12.44 -6.01 7.02
C ARG A 52 -10.98 -6.50 7.12
N PRO A 53 -10.03 -5.90 6.37
CA PRO A 53 -8.60 -6.14 6.52
C PRO A 53 -8.12 -5.81 7.94
N THR A 54 -7.15 -6.56 8.45
CA THR A 54 -6.70 -6.45 9.85
C THR A 54 -5.30 -5.87 10.01
N ALA A 55 -4.49 -5.81 8.96
CA ALA A 55 -3.17 -5.20 9.02
C ALA A 55 -2.63 -4.76 7.66
N VAL A 56 -1.73 -3.77 7.70
CA VAL A 56 -0.90 -3.33 6.57
C VAL A 56 0.56 -3.67 6.87
N GLU A 57 1.29 -4.15 5.87
CA GLU A 57 2.74 -4.29 5.92
C GLU A 57 3.41 -3.22 5.06
N LEU A 58 4.32 -2.46 5.69
CA LEU A 58 5.14 -1.45 5.05
C LEU A 58 6.55 -1.99 4.82
N ARG A 59 6.99 -2.07 3.56
CA ARG A 59 8.30 -2.64 3.20
C ARG A 59 9.12 -1.67 2.36
N SER A 60 10.35 -1.42 2.80
CA SER A 60 11.35 -0.64 2.06
C SER A 60 11.89 -1.39 0.83
N SER A 61 11.94 -2.72 0.86
CA SER A 61 12.30 -3.57 -0.28
C SER A 61 11.66 -4.95 -0.18
N VAL A 62 11.77 -5.77 -1.24
CA VAL A 62 11.28 -7.17 -1.24
C VAL A 62 12.08 -8.09 -0.31
N PHE A 63 13.28 -7.69 0.12
CA PHE A 63 14.14 -8.47 1.02
C PHE A 63 14.23 -7.88 2.43
N SER A 64 13.68 -6.69 2.67
CA SER A 64 13.67 -6.06 3.99
C SER A 64 12.52 -6.59 4.84
N ALA A 65 12.75 -6.78 6.14
CA ALA A 65 11.69 -6.99 7.11
C ALA A 65 10.73 -5.79 7.06
N GLY A 66 9.43 -6.05 6.90
CA GLY A 66 8.41 -5.02 6.89
C GLY A 66 8.06 -4.54 8.30
N ALA A 67 7.47 -3.35 8.39
CA ALA A 67 6.73 -2.93 9.57
C ALA A 67 5.26 -3.35 9.41
N ARG A 68 4.71 -4.03 10.42
CA ARG A 68 3.28 -4.37 10.47
C ARG A 68 2.53 -3.32 11.27
N VAL A 69 1.43 -2.84 10.73
CA VAL A 69 0.48 -1.95 11.40
C VAL A 69 -0.86 -2.68 11.49
N ASP A 70 -1.30 -2.99 12.70
CA ASP A 70 -2.64 -3.55 12.90
C ASP A 70 -3.70 -2.45 12.76
N LEU A 71 -4.81 -2.78 12.12
CA LEU A 71 -5.92 -1.88 11.85
C LEU A 71 -7.01 -2.08 12.91
N THR A 72 -7.50 -0.99 13.47
CA THR A 72 -8.60 -0.95 14.46
C THR A 72 -9.89 -0.47 13.84
#